data_AF-A0A922PTT8-F1
#
_entry.id   AF-A0A922PTT8-F1
#
_cell.length_a   1.000
_cell.length_b   1.000
_cell.length_c   1.000
_cell.angle_alpha   90.00
_cell.angle_beta   90.00
_cell.angle_gamma   90.00
#
_symmetry.space_group_name_H-M   'P 1'
#
loop_
_entity.id
_entity.type
_entity.pdbx_description
1 polymer ?
#
loop_
_entity_poly.entity_id
_entity_poly.type
_entity_poly.pdbx_seq_one_letter_code
_entity_poly.pdbx_strand_id
1 'polypeptide(L)'
;MRAQNPVVLTVANSVTAGKVADALSTSGVSPIMSQAPEEATAMVNLADAITINLGTIDQAQLTLIQAILDANAGQRPVVLDPVAVGSSAYRLTIAKQLLADYYFTVIRGNASEIAALAGFAASGHGIDTGNDQDNPVMVAKLCAHAYHTCVLLTGATDVVTTCSPA
;
A
#
# COMPACT_ATOMS: atom_id res chain seq x y z
N MET A 1 -17.96 7.41 7.71
CA MET A 1 -17.32 6.43 8.61
C MET A 1 -18.15 6.16 9.85
N ARG A 2 -18.36 7.10 10.78
CA ARG A 2 -19.05 6.87 12.07
C ARG A 2 -20.40 6.11 12.01
N ALA A 3 -21.22 6.34 10.99
CA ALA A 3 -22.51 5.62 10.86
C ALA A 3 -22.37 4.15 10.47
N GLN A 4 -21.29 3.79 9.76
CA GLN A 4 -21.00 2.42 9.31
C GLN A 4 -20.03 1.70 10.24
N ASN A 5 -19.19 2.45 10.96
CA ASN A 5 -18.13 1.96 11.85
C ASN A 5 -17.32 0.78 11.25
N PRO A 6 -16.70 0.98 10.07
CA PRO A 6 -16.07 -0.12 9.36
C PRO A 6 -14.91 -0.72 10.17
N VAL A 7 -14.71 -2.02 10.06
CA VAL A 7 -13.60 -2.73 10.67
C VAL A 7 -12.41 -2.73 9.72
N VAL A 8 -11.23 -2.27 10.16
CA VAL A 8 -10.03 -2.23 9.30
C VAL A 8 -8.92 -3.07 9.91
N LEU A 9 -8.54 -4.14 9.21
CA LEU A 9 -7.38 -4.94 9.56
C LEU A 9 -6.10 -4.22 9.13
N THR A 10 -5.30 -3.83 10.11
CA THR A 10 -4.13 -2.99 9.91
C THR A 10 -2.84 -3.76 10.21
N VAL A 11 -2.01 -3.96 9.19
CA VAL A 11 -0.60 -4.34 9.36
C VAL A 11 0.23 -3.04 9.34
N ALA A 12 0.41 -2.44 10.51
CA ALA A 12 1.18 -1.21 10.66
C ALA A 12 2.67 -1.48 10.79
N ASN A 13 3.49 -0.46 10.55
CA ASN A 13 4.86 -0.47 11.06
C ASN A 13 4.87 -0.37 12.59
N SER A 14 5.92 -0.92 13.22
CA SER A 14 6.06 -0.99 14.67
C SER A 14 6.26 0.37 15.35
N VAL A 15 6.64 1.40 14.59
CA VAL A 15 6.88 2.77 15.12
C VAL A 15 5.59 3.55 15.34
N THR A 16 4.55 3.30 14.54
CA THR A 16 3.34 4.16 14.49
C THR A 16 2.03 3.43 14.79
N ALA A 17 2.06 2.13 15.09
CA ALA A 17 0.86 1.31 15.30
C ALA A 17 -0.19 1.95 16.23
N GLY A 18 0.20 2.41 17.42
CA GLY A 18 -0.73 3.06 18.35
C GLY A 18 -1.39 4.33 17.79
N LYS A 19 -0.61 5.21 17.15
CA LYS A 19 -1.13 6.44 16.54
C LYS A 19 -2.08 6.16 15.38
N VAL A 20 -1.80 5.11 14.60
CA VAL A 20 -2.70 4.67 13.52
C VAL A 20 -4.02 4.17 14.09
N ALA A 21 -3.99 3.37 15.15
CA ALA A 21 -5.20 2.90 15.82
C ALA A 21 -6.05 4.07 16.39
N ASP A 22 -5.40 5.05 17.03
CA ASP A 22 -6.08 6.22 17.58
C ASP A 22 -6.72 7.09 16.48
N ALA A 23 -6.01 7.30 15.37
CA ALA A 23 -6.50 8.07 14.24
C ALA A 23 -7.71 7.40 13.57
N LEU A 24 -7.66 6.07 13.38
CA LEU A 24 -8.77 5.28 12.85
C LEU A 24 -9.99 5.36 13.79
N SER A 25 -9.77 5.13 15.09
CA SER A 25 -10.83 5.18 16.11
C SER A 25 -11.52 6.54 16.15
N THR A 26 -10.75 7.62 16.14
CA THR A 26 -11.28 9.01 16.16
C THR A 26 -12.10 9.34 14.91
N SER A 27 -11.74 8.72 13.78
CA SER A 27 -12.46 8.83 12.50
C SER A 27 -13.74 7.99 12.45
N GLY A 28 -14.01 7.19 13.48
CA GLY A 28 -15.15 6.27 13.55
C GLY A 28 -14.94 5.01 12.73
N VAL A 29 -13.71 4.53 12.67
CA VAL A 29 -13.30 3.22 12.15
C VAL A 29 -12.94 2.34 13.34
N SER A 30 -13.23 1.05 13.29
CA SER A 30 -12.80 0.07 14.29
C SER A 30 -11.51 -0.62 13.84
N PRO A 31 -10.32 -0.20 14.32
CA PRO A 31 -9.07 -0.85 13.93
C PRO A 31 -8.92 -2.21 14.62
N ILE A 32 -8.51 -3.22 13.86
CA ILE A 32 -8.02 -4.49 14.39
C ILE A 32 -6.61 -4.75 13.87
N MET A 33 -5.77 -5.38 14.68
CA MET A 33 -4.39 -5.71 14.35
C MET A 33 -4.09 -7.11 14.85
N SER A 34 -3.39 -7.92 14.05
CA SER A 34 -2.85 -9.21 14.48
C SER A 34 -1.35 -9.25 14.22
N GLN A 35 -0.66 -10.11 14.94
CA GLN A 35 0.75 -10.45 14.71
C GLN A 35 0.93 -11.94 14.40
N ALA A 36 -0.17 -12.71 14.40
CA ALA A 36 -0.16 -14.16 14.26
C ALA A 36 -0.75 -14.54 12.89
N PRO A 37 0.06 -15.13 11.98
CA PRO A 37 -0.44 -15.65 10.71
C PRO A 37 -1.60 -16.63 10.87
N GLU A 38 -1.66 -17.36 11.99
CA GLU A 38 -2.71 -18.31 12.33
C GLU A 38 -4.09 -17.66 12.49
N GLU A 39 -4.14 -16.36 12.80
CA GLU A 39 -5.39 -15.62 12.95
C GLU A 39 -5.88 -14.99 11.63
N ALA A 40 -5.07 -15.05 10.55
CA ALA A 40 -5.30 -14.30 9.32
C ALA A 40 -6.74 -14.49 8.78
N THR A 41 -7.20 -15.73 8.63
CA THR A 41 -8.56 -16.04 8.16
C THR A 41 -9.64 -15.44 9.04
N ALA A 42 -9.50 -15.53 10.37
CA ALA A 42 -10.49 -14.99 11.29
C ALA A 42 -10.53 -13.44 11.22
N MET A 43 -9.36 -12.81 11.14
CA MET A 43 -9.25 -11.35 11.06
C MET A 43 -9.78 -10.80 9.73
N VAL A 44 -9.46 -11.44 8.61
CA VAL A 44 -9.97 -11.08 7.28
C VAL A 44 -11.50 -11.19 7.21
N ASN A 45 -12.08 -12.23 7.83
CA ASN A 45 -13.53 -12.40 7.85
C ASN A 45 -14.25 -11.27 8.63
N LEU A 46 -13.61 -10.73 9.67
CA LEU A 46 -14.13 -9.60 10.45
C LEU A 46 -13.93 -8.25 9.76
N ALA A 47 -12.92 -8.10 8.92
CA ALA A 47 -12.52 -6.83 8.35
C ALA A 47 -13.38 -6.42 7.14
N ASP A 48 -13.69 -5.13 7.05
CA ASP A 48 -14.28 -4.51 5.85
C ASP A 48 -13.22 -4.05 4.85
N ALA A 49 -12.00 -3.76 5.33
CA ALA A 49 -10.84 -3.39 4.51
C ALA A 49 -9.53 -3.78 5.20
N ILE A 50 -8.45 -3.84 4.41
CA ILE A 50 -7.11 -4.21 4.88
C ILE A 50 -6.13 -3.09 4.52
N THR A 51 -5.25 -2.73 5.43
CA THR A 51 -4.15 -1.78 5.17
C THR A 51 -2.81 -2.39 5.53
N ILE A 52 -1.84 -2.31 4.62
CA ILE A 52 -0.52 -2.92 4.75
C ILE A 52 0.55 -1.83 4.60
N ASN A 53 1.40 -1.67 5.62
CA ASN A 53 2.48 -0.69 5.63
C ASN A 53 3.85 -1.38 5.73
N LEU A 54 4.76 -1.09 4.80
CA LEU A 54 6.07 -1.74 4.72
C LEU A 54 7.17 -1.04 5.55
N GLY A 55 6.81 -0.08 6.40
CA GLY A 55 7.71 0.87 7.05
C GLY A 55 8.75 0.26 8.01
N THR A 56 8.48 -0.92 8.56
CA THR A 56 9.40 -1.68 9.42
C THR A 56 9.32 -3.17 9.11
N ILE A 57 9.17 -3.51 7.83
CA ILE A 57 8.99 -4.91 7.42
C ILE A 57 10.20 -5.77 7.78
N ASP A 58 9.91 -6.92 8.37
CA ASP A 58 10.81 -8.04 8.59
C ASP A 58 10.18 -9.33 8.05
N GLN A 59 10.87 -10.45 8.22
CA GLN A 59 10.39 -11.74 7.72
C GLN A 59 9.08 -12.19 8.38
N ALA A 60 8.88 -11.90 9.67
CA ALA A 60 7.67 -12.29 10.38
C ALA A 60 6.45 -11.48 9.88
N GLN A 61 6.63 -10.17 9.69
CA GLN A 61 5.61 -9.30 9.12
C GLN A 61 5.30 -9.68 7.67
N LEU A 62 6.30 -10.06 6.87
CA LEU A 62 6.07 -10.56 5.51
C LEU A 62 5.21 -11.85 5.50
N THR A 63 5.53 -12.81 6.38
CA THR A 63 4.74 -14.04 6.53
C THR A 63 3.29 -13.74 6.91
N LEU A 64 3.07 -12.80 7.84
CA LEU A 64 1.73 -12.35 8.23
C LEU A 64 0.98 -11.70 7.06
N ILE A 65 1.65 -10.82 6.31
CA ILE A 65 1.08 -10.15 5.14
C ILE A 65 0.61 -11.18 4.11
N GLN A 66 1.46 -12.17 3.79
CA GLN A 66 1.12 -13.23 2.84
C GLN A 66 -0.08 -14.04 3.33
N ALA A 67 -0.09 -14.46 4.60
CA ALA A 67 -1.22 -15.18 5.17
C ALA A 67 -2.54 -14.38 5.12
N ILE A 68 -2.49 -13.07 5.38
CA ILE A 68 -3.65 -12.17 5.27
C ILE A 68 -4.12 -12.05 3.82
N LEU A 69 -3.20 -11.86 2.87
CA LEU A 69 -3.55 -11.71 1.45
C LEU A 69 -4.07 -13.01 0.83
N ASP A 70 -3.49 -14.16 1.21
CA ASP A 70 -3.95 -15.49 0.85
C ASP A 70 -5.37 -15.73 1.38
N ALA A 71 -5.61 -15.43 2.67
CA ALA A 71 -6.94 -15.54 3.27
C ALA A 71 -7.95 -14.56 2.67
N ASN A 72 -7.51 -13.37 2.26
CA ASN A 72 -8.36 -12.37 1.62
C ASN A 72 -8.88 -12.84 0.26
N ALA A 73 -8.04 -13.53 -0.53
CA ALA A 73 -8.39 -14.02 -1.87
C ALA A 73 -9.06 -12.94 -2.76
N GLY A 74 -8.70 -11.67 -2.57
CA GLY A 74 -9.26 -10.52 -3.29
C GLY A 74 -10.66 -10.05 -2.86
N GLN A 75 -11.22 -10.54 -1.74
CA GLN A 75 -12.58 -10.22 -1.31
C GLN A 75 -12.72 -8.84 -0.63
N ARG A 76 -11.73 -8.44 0.18
CA ARG A 76 -11.69 -7.15 0.85
C ARG A 76 -10.76 -6.19 0.11
N PRO A 77 -11.11 -4.89 0.02
CA PRO A 77 -10.22 -3.90 -0.54
C PRO A 77 -8.94 -3.79 0.30
N VAL A 78 -7.80 -3.75 -0.39
CA VAL A 78 -6.47 -3.70 0.23
C VAL A 78 -5.76 -2.41 -0.16
N VAL A 79 -5.23 -1.69 0.84
CA VAL A 79 -4.38 -0.52 0.66
C VAL A 79 -2.93 -0.89 0.96
N LEU A 80 -2.03 -0.63 0.00
CA LEU A 80 -0.59 -0.73 0.19
C LEU A 80 0.02 0.65 0.47
N ASP A 81 0.79 0.75 1.55
CA ASP A 81 1.68 1.86 1.86
C ASP A 81 3.15 1.39 1.75
N PRO A 82 3.82 1.60 0.59
CA PRO A 82 5.12 1.03 0.27
C PRO A 82 6.26 1.88 0.85
N VAL A 83 6.18 2.19 2.15
CA VAL A 83 7.10 3.13 2.81
C VAL A 83 8.58 2.80 2.52
N ALA A 84 9.29 3.80 2.00
CA ALA A 84 10.71 3.78 1.69
C ALA A 84 11.15 2.81 0.57
N VAL A 85 10.25 2.35 -0.32
CA VAL A 85 10.65 1.60 -1.52
C VAL A 85 11.56 2.39 -2.47
N GLY A 86 11.50 3.72 -2.44
CA GLY A 86 12.42 4.59 -3.18
C GLY A 86 13.85 4.62 -2.63
N SER A 87 14.08 4.15 -1.40
CA SER A 87 15.39 4.20 -0.72
C SER A 87 15.92 2.83 -0.30
N SER A 88 15.11 1.78 -0.35
CA SER A 88 15.48 0.43 0.06
C SER A 88 15.16 -0.59 -1.04
N ALA A 89 16.21 -1.16 -1.65
CA ALA A 89 16.06 -2.22 -2.64
C ALA A 89 15.32 -3.44 -2.07
N TYR A 90 15.55 -3.79 -0.80
CA TYR A 90 14.84 -4.86 -0.11
C TYR A 90 13.32 -4.63 -0.08
N ARG A 91 12.89 -3.43 0.33
CA ARG A 91 11.47 -3.09 0.36
C ARG A 91 10.87 -3.00 -1.03
N LEU A 92 11.61 -2.46 -2.01
CA LEU A 92 11.17 -2.40 -3.40
C LEU A 92 10.92 -3.79 -3.97
N THR A 93 11.84 -4.74 -3.72
CA THR A 93 11.68 -6.14 -4.14
C THR A 93 10.44 -6.77 -3.51
N ILE A 94 10.24 -6.60 -2.20
CA ILE A 94 9.05 -7.13 -1.52
C ILE A 94 7.77 -6.50 -2.07
N ALA A 95 7.72 -5.18 -2.22
CA ALA A 95 6.54 -4.50 -2.73
C ALA A 95 6.19 -4.97 -4.14
N LYS A 96 7.19 -5.12 -5.02
CA LYS A 96 7.00 -5.65 -6.38
C LYS A 96 6.52 -7.10 -6.37
N GLN A 97 7.06 -7.94 -5.49
CA GLN A 97 6.61 -9.34 -5.35
C GLN A 97 5.14 -9.39 -4.91
N LEU A 98 4.78 -8.65 -3.85
CA LEU A 98 3.40 -8.58 -3.37
C LEU A 98 2.44 -8.09 -4.45
N LEU A 99 2.82 -7.04 -5.19
CA LEU A 99 2.00 -6.48 -6.26
C LEU A 99 1.88 -7.41 -7.49
N ALA A 100 2.84 -8.33 -7.68
CA ALA A 100 2.77 -9.34 -8.74
C ALA A 100 1.87 -10.52 -8.35
N ASP A 101 1.89 -10.91 -7.07
CA ASP A 101 1.18 -12.09 -6.57
C ASP A 101 -0.26 -11.78 -6.12
N TYR A 102 -0.53 -10.53 -5.71
CA TYR A 102 -1.79 -10.15 -5.08
C TYR A 102 -2.38 -8.87 -5.66
N TYR A 103 -3.71 -8.79 -5.63
CA TYR A 103 -4.42 -7.57 -6.02
C TYR A 103 -4.51 -6.57 -4.87
N PHE A 104 -4.06 -5.35 -5.13
CA PHE A 104 -4.23 -4.20 -4.24
C PHE A 104 -5.22 -3.22 -4.85
N THR A 105 -6.17 -2.75 -4.05
CA THR A 105 -7.20 -1.80 -4.50
C THR A 105 -6.65 -0.38 -4.59
N VAL A 106 -5.74 -0.02 -3.69
CA VAL A 106 -5.08 1.28 -3.67
C VAL A 106 -3.61 1.12 -3.32
N ILE A 107 -2.73 1.82 -4.03
CA ILE A 107 -1.36 2.10 -3.61
C ILE A 107 -1.32 3.56 -3.17
N ARG A 108 -0.91 3.82 -1.93
CA ARG A 108 -0.71 5.17 -1.41
C ARG A 108 0.77 5.37 -1.12
N GLY A 109 1.39 6.39 -1.70
CA GLY A 109 2.82 6.69 -1.47
C GLY A 109 3.17 8.13 -1.82
N ASN A 110 4.38 8.56 -1.49
CA ASN A 110 4.91 9.84 -1.96
C ASN A 110 5.49 9.72 -3.38
N ALA A 111 5.93 10.85 -3.96
CA ALA A 111 6.45 10.88 -5.33
C ALA A 111 7.62 9.91 -5.57
N SER A 112 8.58 9.79 -4.65
CA SER A 112 9.74 8.90 -4.83
C SER A 112 9.36 7.42 -4.71
N GLU A 113 8.42 7.09 -3.85
CA GLU A 113 7.90 5.72 -3.69
C GLU A 113 7.09 5.27 -4.91
N ILE A 114 6.19 6.13 -5.40
CA ILE A 114 5.38 5.82 -6.59
C ILE A 114 6.28 5.78 -7.84
N ALA A 115 7.27 6.66 -7.97
CA ALA A 115 8.24 6.62 -9.07
C ALA A 115 9.04 5.31 -9.09
N ALA A 116 9.53 4.86 -7.92
CA ALA A 116 10.27 3.60 -7.82
C ALA A 116 9.41 2.37 -8.19
N LEU A 117 8.13 2.37 -7.80
CA LEU A 117 7.18 1.33 -8.21
C LEU A 117 6.87 1.39 -9.70
N ALA A 118 6.72 2.58 -10.29
CA ALA A 118 6.51 2.78 -11.72
C ALA A 118 7.74 2.43 -12.60
N GLY A 119 8.87 2.04 -11.99
CA GLY A 119 10.06 1.61 -12.72
C GLY A 119 11.07 2.73 -13.01
N PHE A 120 10.84 3.94 -12.49
CA PHE A 120 11.82 5.01 -12.56
C PHE A 120 12.96 4.72 -11.55
N ALA A 121 14.18 4.59 -12.05
CA ALA A 121 15.35 4.35 -11.20
C ALA A 121 15.70 5.60 -10.39
N ALA A 122 16.03 5.43 -9.10
CA ALA A 122 16.56 6.49 -8.23
C ALA A 122 17.93 7.03 -8.70
N SER A 123 18.57 6.34 -9.64
CA SER A 123 19.87 6.68 -10.23
C SER A 123 19.77 6.92 -11.74
N GLY A 124 19.01 7.94 -12.15
CA GLY A 124 19.22 8.75 -13.36
C GLY A 124 19.36 8.11 -14.75
N HIS A 125 19.22 6.79 -14.93
CA HIS A 125 19.41 6.15 -16.23
C HIS A 125 18.45 4.97 -16.42
N GLY A 126 17.21 5.27 -16.83
CA GLY A 126 16.26 4.26 -17.27
C GLY A 126 14.91 4.86 -17.67
N ILE A 127 14.57 4.66 -18.95
CA ILE A 127 13.53 5.28 -19.79
C ILE A 127 13.97 6.66 -20.30
N ASP A 128 14.03 6.74 -21.63
CA ASP A 128 14.71 7.75 -22.45
C ASP A 128 13.92 9.07 -22.54
N THR A 129 13.56 9.67 -21.40
CA THR A 129 12.63 10.80 -21.37
C THR A 129 13.03 11.87 -20.35
N GLY A 130 13.38 13.06 -20.85
CA GLY A 130 13.68 14.22 -20.00
C GLY A 130 12.52 14.59 -19.07
N ASN A 131 12.83 15.03 -17.85
CA ASN A 131 11.91 15.59 -16.84
C ASN A 131 10.62 14.79 -16.52
N ASP A 132 10.45 13.55 -16.97
CA ASP A 132 9.20 12.79 -16.76
C ASP A 132 8.92 12.45 -15.29
N GLN A 133 9.96 12.29 -14.47
CA GLN A 133 9.81 12.14 -13.01
C GLN A 133 9.28 13.42 -12.33
N ASP A 134 9.43 14.58 -12.97
CA ASP A 134 8.95 15.87 -12.44
C ASP A 134 7.44 16.05 -12.65
N ASN A 135 6.78 15.12 -13.36
CA ASN A 135 5.34 15.13 -13.56
C ASN A 135 4.65 14.08 -12.66
N PRO A 136 4.19 14.46 -11.45
CA PRO A 136 3.56 13.52 -10.52
C PRO A 136 2.28 12.90 -11.07
N VAL A 137 1.56 13.58 -11.98
CA VAL A 137 0.36 13.03 -12.63
C VAL A 137 0.72 11.90 -13.58
N MET A 138 1.77 12.07 -14.38
CA MET A 138 2.25 11.01 -15.27
C MET A 138 2.75 9.82 -14.47
N VAL A 139 3.59 10.05 -13.46
CA VAL A 139 4.16 8.99 -12.60
C VAL A 139 3.05 8.19 -11.93
N ALA A 140 2.04 8.86 -11.35
CA ALA A 140 0.90 8.17 -10.74
C ALA A 140 0.09 7.34 -11.76
N LYS A 141 -0.13 7.86 -12.97
CA LYS A 141 -0.84 7.14 -14.04
C LYS A 141 -0.08 5.90 -14.50
N LEU A 142 1.22 6.02 -14.72
CA LEU A 142 2.07 4.88 -15.09
C LEU A 142 2.04 3.79 -14.03
N CYS A 143 2.15 4.15 -12.75
CA CYS A 143 2.02 3.22 -11.64
C CYS A 143 0.64 2.54 -11.62
N ALA A 144 -0.43 3.32 -11.76
CA ALA A 144 -1.80 2.80 -11.78
C ALA A 144 -2.01 1.80 -12.93
N HIS A 145 -1.53 2.11 -14.13
CA HIS A 145 -1.58 1.22 -15.28
C HIS A 145 -0.74 -0.04 -15.09
N ALA A 146 0.47 0.07 -14.53
CA ALA A 146 1.37 -1.06 -14.32
C ALA A 146 0.79 -2.11 -13.35
N TYR A 147 0.05 -1.67 -12.33
CA TYR A 147 -0.50 -2.54 -11.29
C TYR A 147 -2.03 -2.69 -11.33
N HIS A 148 -2.68 -2.19 -12.38
CA HIS A 148 -4.14 -2.23 -12.56
C HIS A 148 -4.93 -1.79 -11.31
N THR A 149 -4.51 -0.68 -10.71
CA THR A 149 -4.98 -0.24 -9.39
C THR A 149 -5.29 1.25 -9.34
N CYS A 150 -5.81 1.72 -8.20
CA CYS A 150 -5.86 3.13 -7.86
C CYS A 150 -4.54 3.57 -7.21
N VAL A 151 -4.02 4.72 -7.59
CA VAL A 151 -2.83 5.32 -6.99
C VAL A 151 -3.19 6.65 -6.36
N LEU A 152 -2.84 6.80 -5.08
CA LEU A 152 -2.83 8.06 -4.34
C LEU A 152 -1.36 8.48 -4.12
N LEU A 153 -0.90 9.43 -4.92
CA LEU A 153 0.40 10.06 -4.76
C LEU A 153 0.23 11.29 -3.87
N THR A 154 0.85 11.29 -2.68
CA THR A 154 0.75 12.41 -1.73
C THR A 154 1.92 13.38 -1.83
N GLY A 155 1.66 14.67 -1.68
CA GLY A 155 2.66 15.74 -1.75
C GLY A 155 2.12 17.10 -1.29
N ALA A 156 2.67 18.20 -1.82
CA ALA A 156 2.08 19.54 -1.61
C ALA A 156 0.68 19.66 -2.25
N THR A 157 0.44 18.88 -3.30
CA THR A 157 -0.87 18.63 -3.88
C THR A 157 -0.96 17.14 -4.15
N ASP A 158 -2.04 16.53 -3.70
CA ASP A 158 -2.26 15.10 -3.86
C ASP A 158 -2.80 14.79 -5.26
N VAL A 159 -2.37 13.66 -5.82
CA VAL A 159 -2.84 13.14 -7.11
C VAL A 159 -3.52 11.80 -6.88
N VAL A 160 -4.74 11.66 -7.37
CA VAL A 160 -5.50 10.41 -7.38
C VAL A 160 -5.78 10.02 -8.82
N THR A 161 -5.44 8.78 -9.19
CA THR A 161 -5.71 8.24 -10.53
C THR A 161 -5.98 6.75 -10.47
N THR A 162 -6.70 6.24 -11.47
CA THR A 162 -6.95 4.80 -11.67
C THR A 162 -6.37 4.35 -12.99
N CYS A 163 -6.38 3.04 -13.24
CA CYS A 163 -5.96 2.43 -14.50
C CYS A 163 -7.04 2.45 -15.60
N SER A 164 -8.22 3.04 -15.34
CA SER A 164 -9.30 3.12 -16.34
C SER A 164 -8.94 4.17 -17.40
N PRO A 165 -9.16 3.90 -18.70
CA PRO A 165 -8.97 4.92 -19.72
C PRO A 165 -9.94 6.08 -19.49
N ALA A 166 -9.45 7.30 -19.70
CA ALA A 166 -10.26 8.52 -19.70
C ALA A 166 -11.29 8.51 -20.85
#